data_AF-A0A8J8T0G7-F1
#
_entry.id   AF-A0A8J8T0G7-F1
#
_cell.length_a   1.000
_cell.length_b   1.000
_cell.length_c   1.000
_cell.angle_alpha   90.00
_cell.angle_beta   90.00
_cell.angle_gamma   90.00
#
_symmetry.space_group_name_H-M   'P 1'
#
loop_
_entity.id
_entity.type
_entity.pdbx_description
1 polymer ?
#
loop_
_entity_poly.entity_id
_entity_poly.type
_entity_poly.pdbx_seq_one_letter_code
_entity_poly.pdbx_strand_id
1 'polypeptide(L)'
;MHYLGDRSKQYQTARTVFSITALSLFVSAVFTLYWGISLYRYETLHAFGFSGMILGWSIIDALVLLGFSAFTVVVFRRTNDKSVSGSYAVMLLIALIGYSYVVYKAPQVKNMTRDEFHRQCTSITGMSDFQMIDNLYLGANKVLCSNQCMCNADPKMWNKFYDKKADSKIVTANIDILNPTKVPKPVKNQTVKELGEPVIQNGLYTIKNGAERISDCPYANETLSTLLDTSFSVFSLDETLNLLKGIENDFSCASMCKRSPLFAFSEVSKGPPQQACRRSVTNKVASIANCFFWTNLVFAVITLIGFVLATMIAFDKRGELDEPLLQR
;
A
#
# COMPACT_ATOMS: atom_id res chain seq x y z
N MET A 1 3.16 -47.66 22.46
CA MET A 1 3.74 -47.24 21.17
C MET A 1 5.25 -47.45 21.23
N HIS A 2 5.74 -48.58 20.71
CA HIS A 2 7.18 -48.87 20.60
C HIS A 2 7.71 -48.20 19.33
N TYR A 3 8.06 -46.92 19.42
CA TYR A 3 8.87 -46.23 18.41
C TYR A 3 10.03 -45.55 19.11
N LEU A 4 10.91 -46.35 19.71
CA LEU A 4 12.19 -45.87 20.24
C LEU A 4 13.26 -46.14 19.18
N GLY A 5 13.20 -45.37 18.10
CA GLY A 5 14.38 -45.13 17.29
C GLY A 5 15.47 -44.49 18.16
N ASP A 6 16.72 -44.81 17.84
CA ASP A 6 17.93 -44.29 18.51
C ASP A 6 17.78 -42.83 18.99
N ARG A 7 17.88 -42.61 20.31
CA ARG A 7 17.74 -41.29 20.96
C ARG A 7 18.67 -40.24 20.34
N SER A 8 19.84 -40.68 19.84
CA SER A 8 20.78 -39.78 19.17
C SER A 8 20.17 -39.14 17.90
N LYS A 9 19.39 -39.91 17.13
CA LYS A 9 18.71 -39.45 15.91
C LYS A 9 17.56 -38.49 16.22
N GLN A 10 16.81 -38.76 17.29
CA GLN A 10 15.73 -37.86 17.73
C GLN A 10 16.28 -36.49 18.15
N TYR A 11 17.39 -36.49 18.91
CA TYR A 11 18.05 -35.24 19.33
C TYR A 11 18.60 -34.45 18.14
N GLN A 12 19.24 -35.12 17.18
CA GLN A 12 19.72 -34.48 15.95
C GLN A 12 18.57 -33.90 15.12
N THR A 13 17.44 -34.61 15.01
CA THR A 13 16.27 -34.14 14.27
C THR A 13 15.67 -32.89 14.93
N ALA A 14 15.46 -32.91 16.25
CA ALA A 14 14.96 -31.77 17.00
C ALA A 14 15.87 -30.54 16.85
N ARG A 15 17.19 -30.73 16.95
CA ARG A 15 18.20 -29.68 16.74
C ARG A 15 18.08 -29.02 15.37
N THR A 16 17.97 -29.84 14.32
CA THR A 16 17.82 -29.33 12.95
C THR A 16 16.54 -28.53 12.81
N VAL A 17 15.42 -29.04 13.33
CA VAL A 17 14.14 -28.32 13.21
C VAL A 17 14.14 -27.02 14.00
N PHE A 18 14.65 -26.98 15.24
CA PHE A 18 14.76 -25.72 15.98
C PHE A 18 15.67 -24.71 15.30
N SER A 19 16.73 -25.16 14.64
CA SER A 19 17.62 -24.28 13.86
C SER A 19 16.88 -23.68 12.65
N ILE A 20 16.08 -24.48 11.95
CA ILE A 20 15.23 -24.03 10.84
C ILE A 20 14.18 -23.04 11.34
N THR A 21 13.51 -23.33 12.47
CA THR A 21 12.52 -22.43 13.08
C THR A 21 13.16 -21.09 13.46
N ALA A 22 14.32 -21.11 14.13
CA ALA A 22 15.05 -19.89 14.50
C ALA A 22 15.40 -19.04 13.27
N LEU A 23 15.91 -19.68 12.21
CA LEU A 23 16.22 -19.00 10.95
C LEU A 23 14.96 -18.42 10.30
N SER A 24 13.84 -19.16 10.30
CA SER A 24 12.58 -18.68 9.73
C SER A 24 12.03 -17.46 10.47
N LEU A 25 12.12 -17.42 11.81
CA LEU A 25 11.72 -16.27 12.62
C LEU A 25 12.62 -15.06 12.35
N PHE A 26 13.93 -15.28 12.18
CA PHE A 26 14.87 -14.23 11.81
C PHE A 26 14.55 -13.65 10.41
N VAL A 27 14.32 -14.50 9.42
CA VAL A 27 13.95 -14.07 8.06
C VAL A 27 12.61 -13.33 8.09
N SER A 28 11.64 -13.81 8.87
CA SER A 28 10.35 -13.13 9.09
C SER A 28 10.55 -11.72 9.67
N ALA A 29 11.41 -11.57 10.69
CA ALA A 29 11.72 -10.26 11.27
C ALA A 29 12.30 -9.27 10.24
N VAL A 30 13.27 -9.72 9.45
CA VAL A 30 13.87 -8.90 8.38
C VAL A 30 12.84 -8.55 7.32
N PHE A 31 11.99 -9.50 6.95
CA PHE A 31 10.92 -9.30 5.97
C PHE A 31 9.90 -8.27 6.46
N THR A 32 9.40 -8.38 7.70
CA THR A 32 8.47 -7.41 8.30
C THR A 32 9.09 -6.02 8.34
N LEU A 33 10.36 -5.90 8.74
CA LEU A 33 11.05 -4.61 8.78
C LEU A 33 11.21 -4.02 7.37
N TYR A 34 11.60 -4.82 6.38
CA TYR A 34 11.72 -4.38 4.99
C TYR A 34 10.38 -3.85 4.46
N TRP A 35 9.28 -4.57 4.68
CA TRP A 35 7.96 -4.11 4.25
C TRP A 35 7.49 -2.88 5.02
N GLY A 36 7.76 -2.78 6.32
CA GLY A 36 7.49 -1.58 7.10
C GLY A 36 8.18 -0.34 6.53
N ILE A 37 9.48 -0.46 6.20
CA ILE A 37 10.24 0.61 5.55
C ILE A 37 9.72 0.89 4.13
N SER A 38 9.38 -0.15 3.37
CA SER A 38 8.84 0.03 2.01
C SER A 38 7.49 0.74 2.04
N LEU A 39 6.62 0.44 3.01
CA LEU A 39 5.32 1.09 3.18
C LEU A 39 5.48 2.53 3.68
N TYR A 40 6.44 2.79 4.57
CA TYR A 40 6.75 4.14 5.04
C TYR A 40 7.10 5.12 3.91
N ARG A 41 7.62 4.63 2.78
CA ARG A 41 8.00 5.46 1.62
C ARG A 41 6.82 5.91 0.74
N TYR A 42 5.62 5.38 0.93
CA TYR A 42 4.46 5.81 0.13
C TYR A 42 3.96 7.18 0.60
N GLU A 43 3.91 8.15 -0.31
CA GLU A 43 3.44 9.52 -0.02
C GLU A 43 1.99 9.51 0.46
N THR A 44 1.17 8.59 -0.06
CA THR A 44 -0.24 8.40 0.33
C THR A 44 -0.35 8.08 1.82
N LEU A 45 0.53 7.23 2.37
CA LEU A 45 0.48 6.86 3.78
C LEU A 45 0.95 7.99 4.71
N HIS A 46 1.85 8.85 4.21
CA HIS A 46 2.24 10.06 4.91
C HIS A 46 1.09 11.08 4.94
N ALA A 47 0.36 11.23 3.83
CA ALA A 47 -0.80 12.13 3.76
C ALA A 47 -1.94 11.70 4.71
N PHE A 48 -2.15 10.41 4.93
CA PHE A 48 -3.12 9.91 5.92
C PHE A 48 -2.62 9.94 7.38
N GLY A 49 -1.36 10.31 7.63
CA GLY A 49 -0.77 10.26 8.98
C GLY A 49 -0.53 8.86 9.54
N PHE A 50 -0.64 7.81 8.72
CA PHE A 50 -0.44 6.41 9.15
C PHE A 50 1.00 5.90 9.00
N SER A 51 1.86 6.61 8.25
CA SER A 51 3.22 6.18 7.95
C SER A 51 4.04 5.85 9.21
N GLY A 52 4.01 6.74 10.22
CA GLY A 52 4.72 6.54 11.49
C GLY A 52 4.19 5.36 12.31
N MET A 53 2.87 5.17 12.33
CA MET A 53 2.24 4.04 13.04
C MET A 53 2.63 2.70 12.41
N ILE A 54 2.58 2.59 11.08
CA ILE A 54 2.95 1.37 10.35
C ILE A 54 4.42 1.00 10.58
N LEU A 55 5.32 1.99 10.50
CA LEU A 55 6.75 1.77 10.75
C LEU A 55 7.00 1.35 12.20
N GLY A 56 6.36 2.01 13.17
CA GLY A 56 6.46 1.68 14.59
C GLY A 56 6.05 0.24 14.89
N TRP A 57 4.88 -0.19 14.38
CA TRP A 57 4.42 -1.58 14.53
C TRP A 57 5.36 -2.59 13.87
N SER A 58 5.90 -2.26 12.70
CA SER A 58 6.83 -3.14 11.98
C SER A 58 8.16 -3.32 12.74
N ILE A 59 8.67 -2.27 13.38
CA ILE A 59 9.88 -2.33 14.22
C ILE A 59 9.63 -3.17 15.47
N ILE A 60 8.51 -2.94 16.16
CA ILE A 60 8.15 -3.71 17.36
C ILE A 60 8.02 -5.21 17.01
N ASP A 61 7.30 -5.54 15.95
CA ASP A 61 7.12 -6.93 15.50
C ASP A 61 8.47 -7.57 15.12
N ALA A 62 9.32 -6.87 14.37
CA ALA A 62 10.64 -7.36 14.04
C ALA A 62 11.51 -7.63 15.29
N LEU A 63 11.49 -6.74 16.29
CA LEU A 63 12.23 -6.94 17.54
C LEU A 63 11.69 -8.13 18.35
N VAL A 64 10.37 -8.32 18.40
CA VAL A 64 9.75 -9.48 19.04
C VAL A 64 10.18 -10.78 18.35
N LEU A 65 10.14 -10.82 17.02
CA LEU A 65 10.54 -11.98 16.23
C LEU A 65 12.04 -12.29 16.36
N LEU A 66 12.90 -11.27 16.41
CA LEU A 66 14.33 -11.44 16.72
C LEU A 66 14.54 -11.97 18.13
N GLY A 67 13.78 -11.48 19.11
CA GLY A 67 13.78 -12.00 20.47
C GLY A 67 13.41 -13.49 20.51
N PHE A 68 12.38 -13.90 19.76
CA PHE A 68 11.95 -15.30 19.67
C PHE A 68 13.01 -16.18 18.99
N SER A 69 13.67 -15.68 17.94
CA SER A 69 14.78 -16.35 17.27
C SER A 69 15.97 -16.55 18.23
N ALA A 70 16.39 -15.51 18.95
CA ALA A 70 17.46 -15.58 19.93
C ALA A 70 17.11 -16.53 21.09
N PHE A 71 15.87 -16.49 21.57
CA PHE A 71 15.41 -17.39 22.62
C PHE A 71 15.42 -18.86 22.17
N THR A 72 15.16 -19.14 20.88
CA THR A 72 15.29 -20.49 20.32
C THR A 72 16.72 -21.05 20.49
N VAL A 73 17.75 -20.21 20.37
CA VAL A 73 19.15 -20.59 20.60
C VAL A 73 19.42 -20.87 22.09
N VAL A 74 18.76 -20.15 23.00
CA VAL A 74 18.85 -20.40 24.45
C VAL A 74 18.21 -21.73 24.82
N VAL A 75 17.01 -22.00 24.29
CA VAL A 75 16.30 -23.28 24.46
C VAL A 75 17.16 -24.43 23.95
N PHE A 76 17.83 -24.23 22.81
CA PHE A 76 18.78 -25.20 22.26
C PHE A 76 19.93 -25.55 23.23
N ARG A 77 20.41 -24.58 24.02
CA ARG A 77 21.47 -24.83 25.03
C ARG A 77 20.93 -25.43 26.33
N ARG A 78 19.64 -25.25 26.64
CA ARG A 78 19.01 -25.67 27.91
C ARG A 78 17.85 -26.65 27.72
N THR A 79 17.96 -27.55 26.75
CA THR A 79 16.89 -28.54 26.44
C THR A 79 16.55 -29.48 27.60
N ASN A 80 17.39 -29.59 28.63
CA ASN A 80 17.11 -30.41 29.81
C ASN A 80 16.12 -29.76 30.79
N ASP A 81 15.86 -28.45 30.69
CA ASP A 81 14.96 -27.74 31.59
C ASP A 81 13.54 -27.69 31.01
N LYS A 82 12.60 -28.34 31.72
CA LYS A 82 11.18 -28.40 31.35
C LYS A 82 10.55 -27.00 31.31
N SER A 83 10.97 -26.10 32.21
CA SER A 83 10.44 -24.73 32.28
C SER A 83 10.82 -23.91 31.04
N VAL A 84 12.07 -24.06 30.58
CA VAL A 84 12.56 -23.38 29.36
C VAL A 84 11.84 -23.89 28.12
N SER A 85 11.63 -25.20 28.00
CA SER A 85 10.90 -25.78 26.86
C SER A 85 9.42 -25.41 26.86
N GLY A 86 8.78 -25.39 28.04
CA GLY A 86 7.39 -24.97 28.20
C GLY A 86 7.16 -23.50 27.85
N SER A 87 8.01 -22.59 28.34
CA SER A 87 7.94 -21.17 27.99
C SER A 87 8.13 -20.93 26.49
N TYR A 88 9.04 -21.66 25.84
CA TYR A 88 9.22 -21.60 24.40
C TYR A 88 7.99 -22.05 23.62
N ALA A 89 7.34 -23.15 24.04
CA ALA A 89 6.11 -23.61 23.41
C ALA A 89 5.00 -22.55 23.46
N VAL A 90 4.87 -21.81 24.58
CA VAL A 90 3.93 -20.69 24.71
C VAL A 90 4.29 -19.56 23.75
N MET A 91 5.58 -19.19 23.61
CA MET A 91 6.01 -18.17 22.67
C MET A 91 5.71 -18.55 21.21
N LEU A 92 5.98 -19.80 20.82
CA LEU A 92 5.65 -20.30 19.49
C LEU A 92 4.13 -20.32 19.24
N LEU A 93 3.33 -20.62 20.26
CA LEU A 93 1.88 -20.57 20.16
C LEU A 93 1.39 -19.13 19.90
N ILE A 94 1.95 -18.13 20.59
CA ILE A 94 1.64 -16.71 20.36
C ILE A 94 2.00 -16.30 18.93
N ALA A 95 3.20 -16.68 18.46
CA ALA A 95 3.62 -16.41 17.08
C ALA A 95 2.68 -17.08 16.05
N LEU A 96 2.30 -18.34 16.30
CA LEU A 96 1.38 -19.07 15.43
C LEU A 96 0.00 -18.40 15.34
N ILE A 97 -0.54 -17.90 16.46
CA ILE A 97 -1.80 -17.15 16.48
C ILE A 97 -1.65 -15.87 15.64
N GLY A 98 -0.55 -15.13 15.80
CA GLY A 98 -0.25 -13.93 15.02
C GLY A 98 -0.23 -14.20 13.51
N TYR A 99 0.57 -15.17 13.06
CA TYR A 99 0.64 -15.54 11.64
C TYR A 99 -0.70 -16.01 11.09
N SER A 100 -1.42 -16.85 11.85
CA SER A 100 -2.74 -17.35 11.45
C SER A 100 -3.75 -16.22 11.30
N TYR A 101 -3.72 -15.23 12.20
CA TYR A 101 -4.57 -14.05 12.12
C TYR A 101 -4.31 -13.24 10.85
N VAL A 102 -3.04 -13.01 10.49
CA VAL A 102 -2.67 -12.29 9.25
C VAL A 102 -3.12 -13.07 8.01
N VAL A 103 -2.89 -14.39 7.98
CA VAL A 103 -3.34 -15.27 6.87
C VAL A 103 -4.86 -15.22 6.70
N TYR A 104 -5.61 -15.20 7.81
CA TYR A 104 -7.06 -15.06 7.78
C TYR A 104 -7.53 -13.68 7.30
N LYS A 105 -6.88 -12.60 7.76
CA LYS A 105 -7.30 -11.22 7.47
C LYS A 105 -6.87 -10.70 6.10
N ALA A 106 -5.73 -11.14 5.56
CA ALA A 106 -5.21 -10.60 4.30
C ALA A 106 -6.19 -10.72 3.11
N PRO A 107 -6.85 -11.87 2.88
CA PRO A 107 -7.88 -11.99 1.84
C PRO A 107 -9.12 -11.13 2.13
N GLN A 108 -9.52 -11.02 3.41
CA GLN A 108 -10.68 -10.23 3.83
C GLN A 108 -10.46 -8.74 3.54
N VAL A 109 -9.30 -8.18 3.90
CA VAL A 109 -8.94 -6.79 3.61
C VAL A 109 -8.94 -6.53 2.11
N LYS A 110 -8.31 -7.41 1.31
CA LYS A 110 -8.32 -7.32 -0.15
C LYS A 110 -9.73 -7.23 -0.73
N ASN A 111 -10.63 -8.11 -0.29
CA ASN A 111 -11.99 -8.16 -0.80
C ASN A 111 -12.81 -6.94 -0.33
N MET A 112 -12.72 -6.58 0.96
CA MET A 112 -13.37 -5.39 1.51
C MET A 112 -12.95 -4.11 0.78
N THR A 113 -11.66 -3.91 0.53
CA THR A 113 -11.18 -2.75 -0.24
C THR A 113 -11.75 -2.74 -1.66
N ARG A 114 -11.76 -3.89 -2.33
CA ARG A 114 -12.31 -4.01 -3.68
C ARG A 114 -13.80 -3.69 -3.71
N ASP A 115 -14.57 -4.25 -2.78
CA ASP A 115 -16.01 -4.11 -2.70
C ASP A 115 -16.39 -2.68 -2.32
N GLU A 116 -15.69 -2.08 -1.36
CA GLU A 116 -15.91 -0.68 -0.98
C GLU A 116 -15.60 0.27 -2.13
N PHE A 117 -14.49 0.05 -2.85
CA PHE A 117 -14.14 0.87 -4.01
C PHE A 117 -15.15 0.69 -5.16
N HIS A 118 -15.70 -0.51 -5.32
CA HIS A 118 -16.75 -0.76 -6.29
C HIS A 118 -18.03 -0.02 -5.89
N ARG A 119 -18.47 -0.19 -4.64
CA ARG A 119 -19.67 0.43 -4.05
C ARG A 119 -19.64 1.94 -4.17
N GLN A 120 -18.52 2.58 -3.82
CA GLN A 120 -18.33 4.02 -3.93
C GLN A 120 -18.45 4.48 -5.39
N CYS A 121 -17.97 3.70 -6.35
CA CYS A 121 -18.07 4.06 -7.77
C CYS A 121 -19.45 3.80 -8.42
N THR A 122 -20.23 2.86 -7.88
CA THR A 122 -21.54 2.48 -8.45
C THR A 122 -22.72 3.00 -7.63
N SER A 123 -22.49 3.78 -6.57
CA SER A 123 -23.57 4.33 -5.75
C SER A 123 -24.52 5.18 -6.60
N ILE A 124 -25.81 4.81 -6.57
CA ILE A 124 -26.91 5.54 -7.22
C ILE A 124 -27.50 6.58 -6.25
N THR A 125 -27.38 6.34 -4.95
CA THR A 125 -27.96 7.18 -3.89
C THR A 125 -26.94 8.22 -3.43
N GLY A 126 -27.14 9.46 -3.87
CA GLY A 126 -26.27 10.58 -3.52
C GLY A 126 -24.90 10.53 -4.21
N MET A 127 -24.15 11.61 -4.07
CA MET A 127 -22.77 11.68 -4.57
C MET A 127 -21.86 10.99 -3.54
N SER A 128 -21.17 9.93 -3.96
CA SER A 128 -20.20 9.24 -3.12
C SER A 128 -18.90 10.04 -3.00
N ASP A 129 -18.07 9.75 -2.00
CA ASP A 129 -16.79 10.45 -1.80
C ASP A 129 -15.90 10.32 -3.05
N PHE A 130 -15.91 9.15 -3.70
CA PHE A 130 -15.14 8.93 -4.94
C PHE A 130 -15.72 9.70 -6.13
N GLN A 131 -17.03 9.87 -6.21
CA GLN A 131 -17.66 10.69 -7.23
C GLN A 131 -17.37 12.19 -7.00
N MET A 132 -17.28 12.62 -5.74
CA MET A 132 -16.85 13.98 -5.38
C MET A 132 -15.40 14.22 -5.79
N ILE A 133 -14.50 13.27 -5.50
CA ILE A 133 -13.11 13.32 -5.97
C ILE A 133 -13.08 13.41 -7.50
N ASP A 134 -13.85 12.58 -8.21
CA ASP A 134 -13.93 12.62 -9.67
C ASP A 134 -14.42 13.98 -10.19
N ASN A 135 -15.38 14.63 -9.51
CA ASN A 135 -15.82 15.97 -9.86
C ASN A 135 -14.76 17.04 -9.60
N LEU A 136 -13.96 16.89 -8.55
CA LEU A 136 -12.79 17.74 -8.30
C LEU A 136 -11.77 17.60 -9.43
N TYR A 137 -11.48 16.38 -9.86
CA TYR A 137 -10.65 16.13 -11.05
C TYR A 137 -11.23 16.78 -12.30
N LEU A 138 -12.55 16.66 -12.53
CA LEU A 138 -13.20 17.31 -13.66
C LEU A 138 -13.02 18.83 -13.59
N GLY A 139 -13.21 19.45 -12.43
CA GLY A 139 -12.98 20.89 -12.25
C GLY A 139 -11.52 21.29 -12.50
N ALA A 140 -10.57 20.58 -11.90
CA ALA A 140 -9.15 20.83 -12.08
C ALA A 140 -8.72 20.70 -13.55
N ASN A 141 -9.20 19.69 -14.26
CA ASN A 141 -8.90 19.46 -15.67
C ASN A 141 -9.51 20.51 -16.62
N LYS A 142 -10.54 21.27 -16.18
CA LYS A 142 -11.06 22.41 -16.97
C LYS A 142 -10.16 23.63 -16.92
N VAL A 143 -9.44 23.79 -15.81
CA VAL A 143 -8.56 24.92 -15.56
C VAL A 143 -7.14 24.62 -16.02
N LEU A 144 -6.60 23.46 -15.63
CA LEU A 144 -5.27 23.02 -16.03
C LEU A 144 -5.22 22.72 -17.54
N CYS A 145 -4.16 23.17 -18.20
CA CYS A 145 -3.99 23.09 -19.65
C CYS A 145 -5.07 23.84 -20.45
N SER A 146 -5.66 24.89 -19.87
CA SER A 146 -6.59 25.79 -20.54
C SER A 146 -5.91 27.10 -20.94
N ASN A 147 -6.62 27.98 -21.63
CA ASN A 147 -6.15 29.33 -21.91
C ASN A 147 -5.91 30.18 -20.65
N GLN A 148 -6.51 29.82 -19.50
CA GLN A 148 -6.30 30.50 -18.21
C GLN A 148 -5.07 29.97 -17.47
N CYS A 149 -4.73 28.70 -17.70
CA CYS A 149 -3.55 28.07 -17.12
C CYS A 149 -2.90 27.12 -18.12
N MET A 150 -1.94 27.64 -18.87
CA MET A 150 -1.15 26.85 -19.80
C MET A 150 -0.21 25.92 -19.03
N CYS A 151 -0.17 24.66 -19.42
CA CYS A 151 0.54 23.63 -18.68
C CYS A 151 1.81 23.15 -19.40
N ASN A 152 2.71 22.49 -18.67
CA ASN A 152 3.95 21.93 -19.22
C ASN A 152 3.79 20.46 -19.69
N ALA A 153 2.75 20.17 -20.47
CA ALA A 153 2.53 18.84 -21.03
C ALA A 153 3.36 18.64 -22.32
N ASP A 154 4.08 17.51 -22.45
CA ASP A 154 4.77 17.16 -23.70
C ASP A 154 3.75 16.67 -24.75
N PRO A 155 3.51 17.42 -25.84
CA PRO A 155 2.49 17.05 -26.80
C PRO A 155 2.72 15.68 -27.47
N LYS A 156 3.97 15.22 -27.56
CA LYS A 156 4.32 13.92 -28.13
C LYS A 156 3.76 12.76 -27.31
N MET A 157 3.68 12.90 -25.99
CA MET A 157 3.15 11.87 -25.11
C MET A 157 1.62 11.76 -25.21
N TRP A 158 0.92 12.88 -25.45
CA TRP A 158 -0.53 12.91 -25.59
C TRP A 158 -1.01 12.46 -26.96
N ASN A 159 -0.28 12.74 -28.04
CA ASN A 159 -0.67 12.26 -29.38
C ASN A 159 -0.83 10.73 -29.43
N LYS A 160 0.12 9.99 -28.84
CA LYS A 160 0.05 8.52 -28.78
C LYS A 160 -1.18 7.99 -28.04
N PHE A 161 -1.72 8.78 -27.13
CA PHE A 161 -2.91 8.43 -26.37
C PHE A 161 -4.19 8.65 -27.18
N TYR A 162 -4.29 9.78 -27.88
CA TYR A 162 -5.44 10.11 -28.72
C TYR A 162 -5.48 9.30 -30.03
N ASP A 163 -4.32 8.93 -30.58
CA ASP A 163 -4.23 8.13 -31.82
C ASP A 163 -4.74 6.69 -31.63
N LYS A 164 -4.80 6.18 -30.39
CA LYS A 164 -5.41 4.89 -30.07
C LYS A 164 -6.95 5.01 -30.09
N LYS A 165 -7.48 5.04 -31.33
CA LYS A 165 -8.87 5.13 -31.83
C LYS A 165 -10.00 4.29 -31.15
N ALA A 166 -9.87 3.74 -29.95
CA ALA A 166 -10.83 2.76 -29.42
C ALA A 166 -11.87 3.30 -28.40
N ASP A 167 -11.69 4.47 -27.78
CA ASP A 167 -12.65 5.02 -26.80
C ASP A 167 -13.13 6.44 -27.14
N SER A 168 -13.44 6.68 -28.42
CA SER A 168 -13.89 7.98 -28.98
C SER A 168 -15.05 8.65 -28.23
N LYS A 169 -15.89 7.90 -27.51
CA LYS A 169 -17.02 8.48 -26.75
C LYS A 169 -16.59 9.25 -25.49
N ILE A 170 -15.44 8.92 -24.88
CA ILE A 170 -14.99 9.57 -23.63
C ILE A 170 -14.25 10.87 -23.93
N VAL A 171 -13.55 10.95 -25.07
CA VAL A 171 -12.75 12.11 -25.44
C VAL A 171 -13.63 13.28 -25.90
N THR A 172 -14.66 13.03 -26.69
CA THR A 172 -15.51 14.08 -27.26
C THR A 172 -16.26 14.89 -26.19
N ALA A 173 -16.73 14.23 -25.12
CA ALA A 173 -17.43 14.90 -24.02
C ALA A 173 -16.55 15.87 -23.21
N ASN A 174 -15.22 15.71 -23.24
CA ASN A 174 -14.30 16.59 -22.51
C ASN A 174 -13.75 17.73 -23.38
N ILE A 175 -13.71 17.56 -24.71
CA ILE A 175 -13.24 18.63 -25.63
C ILE A 175 -14.25 19.79 -25.67
N ASP A 176 -15.55 19.50 -25.64
CA ASP A 176 -16.59 20.55 -25.63
C ASP A 176 -16.54 21.43 -24.36
N ILE A 177 -15.93 20.93 -23.28
CA ILE A 177 -15.78 21.65 -22.02
C ILE A 177 -14.63 22.65 -22.07
N LEU A 178 -13.60 22.41 -22.89
CA LEU A 178 -12.40 23.26 -23.00
C LEU A 178 -12.57 24.47 -23.93
N ASN A 179 -13.76 24.66 -24.51
CA ASN A 179 -14.08 25.78 -25.40
C ASN A 179 -15.08 26.75 -24.75
N PRO A 180 -14.72 27.47 -23.67
CA PRO A 180 -15.61 28.44 -23.07
C PRO A 180 -15.84 29.59 -24.06
N THR A 181 -17.07 29.76 -24.51
CA THR A 181 -17.51 30.79 -25.47
C THR A 181 -17.35 32.23 -24.96
N LYS A 182 -16.77 32.42 -23.76
CA LYS A 182 -16.49 33.71 -23.13
C LYS A 182 -15.13 33.65 -22.44
N VAL A 183 -14.07 33.97 -23.20
CA VAL A 183 -12.71 34.06 -22.66
C VAL A 183 -12.57 35.38 -21.87
N PRO A 184 -12.26 35.35 -20.56
CA PRO A 184 -11.89 36.54 -19.81
C PRO A 184 -10.66 37.20 -20.45
N LYS A 185 -10.66 38.54 -20.57
CA LYS A 185 -9.53 39.27 -21.16
C LYS A 185 -8.24 38.96 -20.36
N PRO A 186 -7.11 38.69 -21.03
CA PRO A 186 -5.86 38.32 -20.38
C PRO A 186 -5.41 39.39 -19.38
N VAL A 187 -4.97 38.94 -18.19
CA VAL A 187 -4.43 39.80 -17.13
C VAL A 187 -3.11 40.41 -17.63
N LYS A 188 -3.08 41.73 -17.83
CA LYS A 188 -2.00 42.44 -18.53
C LYS A 188 -0.65 42.56 -17.80
N ASN A 189 -0.44 41.87 -16.67
CA ASN A 189 0.68 42.19 -15.77
C ASN A 189 1.77 41.11 -15.65
N GLN A 190 1.74 40.03 -16.42
CA GLN A 190 2.88 39.11 -16.53
C GLN A 190 3.73 39.48 -17.74
N THR A 191 5.01 39.75 -17.52
CA THR A 191 6.02 40.03 -18.55
C THR A 191 6.22 38.78 -19.44
N VAL A 192 5.46 38.70 -20.53
CA VAL A 192 5.34 37.59 -21.50
C VAL A 192 6.64 37.16 -22.19
N LYS A 193 7.77 37.86 -22.00
CA LYS A 193 8.95 37.72 -22.88
C LYS A 193 9.77 36.43 -22.73
N GLU A 194 9.56 35.61 -21.69
CA GLU A 194 10.34 34.38 -21.48
C GLU A 194 9.55 33.06 -21.61
N LEU A 195 8.22 33.11 -21.73
CA LEU A 195 7.40 31.90 -21.65
C LEU A 195 7.32 31.09 -22.96
N GLY A 196 7.72 31.65 -24.10
CA GLY A 196 7.59 30.99 -25.40
C GLY A 196 6.18 31.10 -25.99
N GLU A 197 5.98 30.59 -27.21
CA GLU A 197 4.68 30.65 -27.88
C GLU A 197 3.76 29.51 -27.39
N PRO A 198 2.47 29.81 -27.10
CA PRO A 198 1.52 28.77 -26.70
C PRO A 198 1.27 27.80 -27.85
N VAL A 199 1.35 26.50 -27.55
CA VAL A 199 1.04 25.42 -28.49
C VAL A 199 -0.30 24.80 -28.11
N ILE A 200 -1.25 24.82 -29.04
CA ILE A 200 -2.55 24.16 -28.88
C ILE A 200 -2.51 22.81 -29.59
N GLN A 201 -2.53 21.72 -28.83
CA GLN A 201 -2.51 20.37 -29.38
C GLN A 201 -3.55 19.49 -28.68
N ASN A 202 -4.45 18.89 -29.47
CA ASN A 202 -5.56 18.06 -28.97
C ASN A 202 -6.45 18.79 -27.93
N GLY A 203 -6.60 20.11 -28.06
CA GLY A 203 -7.37 20.94 -27.13
C GLY A 203 -6.63 21.31 -25.84
N LEU A 204 -5.38 20.89 -25.66
CA LEU A 204 -4.54 21.29 -24.53
C LEU A 204 -3.76 22.55 -24.88
N TYR A 205 -3.82 23.56 -24.01
CA TYR A 205 -2.99 24.76 -24.07
C TYR A 205 -1.69 24.50 -23.32
N THR A 206 -0.59 24.38 -24.06
CA THR A 206 0.72 24.03 -23.52
C THR A 206 1.73 25.14 -23.77
N ILE A 207 2.67 25.30 -22.85
CA ILE A 207 3.78 26.25 -22.98
C ILE A 207 5.02 25.70 -22.28
N LYS A 208 6.21 26.04 -22.79
CA LYS A 208 7.46 25.64 -22.16
C LYS A 208 7.55 26.33 -20.81
N ASN A 209 7.74 25.57 -19.73
CA ASN A 209 7.68 26.05 -18.34
C ASN A 209 6.27 26.50 -17.91
N GLY A 210 5.22 25.91 -18.48
CA GLY A 210 3.86 26.07 -17.98
C GLY A 210 3.65 25.44 -16.59
N ALA A 211 2.41 25.50 -16.10
CA ALA A 211 2.03 24.84 -14.85
C ALA A 211 2.26 23.32 -14.93
N GLU A 212 2.86 22.74 -13.90
CA GLU A 212 3.02 21.28 -13.79
C GLU A 212 1.79 20.63 -13.15
N ARG A 213 1.03 21.40 -12.36
CA ARG A 213 -0.11 20.93 -11.57
C ARG A 213 -1.10 22.06 -11.38
N ILE A 214 -2.32 21.73 -10.96
CA ILE A 214 -3.37 22.72 -10.76
C ILE A 214 -3.01 23.78 -9.72
N SER A 215 -2.23 23.44 -8.69
CA SER A 215 -1.81 24.41 -7.65
C SER A 215 -0.85 25.49 -8.18
N ASP A 216 -0.22 25.27 -9.34
CA ASP A 216 0.65 26.27 -9.97
C ASP A 216 -0.15 27.29 -10.80
N CYS A 217 -1.44 27.02 -11.04
CA CYS A 217 -2.31 27.88 -11.83
C CYS A 217 -2.79 29.10 -11.02
N PRO A 218 -2.76 30.32 -11.60
CA PRO A 218 -3.47 31.44 -11.00
C PRO A 218 -4.98 31.11 -10.96
N TYR A 219 -5.67 31.48 -9.87
CA TYR A 219 -7.12 31.25 -9.65
C TYR A 219 -7.56 29.79 -9.40
N ALA A 220 -6.64 28.82 -9.36
CA ALA A 220 -7.00 27.45 -9.01
C ALA A 220 -7.59 27.33 -7.61
N ASN A 221 -7.05 28.07 -6.63
CA ASN A 221 -7.48 27.98 -5.24
C ASN A 221 -8.95 28.38 -5.08
N GLU A 222 -9.42 29.44 -5.74
CA GLU A 222 -10.82 29.89 -5.66
C GLU A 222 -11.79 28.88 -6.29
N THR A 223 -11.39 28.27 -7.41
CA THR A 223 -12.18 27.25 -8.09
C THR A 223 -12.24 25.96 -7.27
N LEU A 224 -11.10 25.55 -6.71
CA LEU A 224 -10.98 24.32 -5.90
C LEU A 224 -11.65 24.48 -4.54
N SER A 225 -11.54 25.64 -3.88
CA SER A 225 -12.20 25.89 -2.59
C SER A 225 -13.71 25.82 -2.73
N THR A 226 -14.27 26.43 -3.77
CA THR A 226 -15.72 26.38 -4.04
C THR A 226 -16.20 24.95 -4.28
N LEU A 227 -15.40 24.11 -4.94
CA LEU A 227 -15.72 22.70 -5.16
C LEU A 227 -15.57 21.86 -3.87
N LEU A 228 -14.57 22.15 -3.04
CA LEU A 228 -14.33 21.41 -1.80
C LEU A 228 -15.30 21.77 -0.68
N ASP A 229 -15.67 23.03 -0.53
CA ASP A 229 -16.62 23.50 0.50
C ASP A 229 -17.98 22.78 0.39
N THR A 230 -18.33 22.32 -0.82
CA THR A 230 -19.56 21.56 -1.06
C THR A 230 -19.42 20.05 -0.85
N SER A 231 -18.19 19.54 -0.73
CA SER A 231 -17.91 18.10 -0.87
C SER A 231 -17.19 17.48 0.35
N PHE A 232 -16.30 18.19 1.05
CA PHE A 232 -15.50 17.60 2.12
C PHE A 232 -15.47 18.49 3.37
N SER A 233 -16.23 18.12 4.40
CA SER A 233 -16.22 18.85 5.68
C SER A 233 -15.11 18.42 6.64
N VAL A 234 -14.38 17.34 6.33
CA VAL A 234 -13.45 16.68 7.28
C VAL A 234 -11.98 17.05 7.05
N PHE A 235 -11.58 17.35 5.81
CA PHE A 235 -10.20 17.61 5.44
C PHE A 235 -10.02 19.04 4.92
N SER A 236 -8.89 19.66 5.24
CA SER A 236 -8.53 20.93 4.62
C SER A 236 -8.21 20.76 3.12
N LEU A 237 -8.28 21.85 2.35
CA LEU A 237 -7.88 21.89 0.94
C LEU A 237 -6.45 21.37 0.76
N ASP A 238 -5.51 21.84 1.58
CA ASP A 238 -4.09 21.46 1.46
C ASP A 238 -3.87 19.97 1.75
N GLU A 239 -4.53 19.41 2.77
CA GLU A 239 -4.47 17.97 3.06
C GLU A 239 -5.03 17.13 1.92
N THR A 240 -6.17 17.56 1.36
CA THR A 240 -6.82 16.88 0.23
C THR A 240 -5.93 16.91 -1.01
N LEU A 241 -5.33 18.06 -1.33
CA LEU A 241 -4.42 18.21 -2.47
C LEU A 241 -3.16 17.36 -2.30
N ASN A 242 -2.56 17.36 -1.11
CA ASN A 242 -1.39 16.55 -0.81
C ASN A 242 -1.72 15.04 -0.88
N LEU A 243 -2.89 14.64 -0.41
CA LEU A 243 -3.36 13.26 -0.51
C LEU A 243 -3.54 12.85 -1.97
N LEU A 244 -4.22 13.65 -2.79
CA LEU A 244 -4.45 13.35 -4.20
C LEU A 244 -3.14 13.30 -4.98
N LYS A 245 -2.22 14.23 -4.72
CA LYS A 245 -0.87 14.20 -5.29
C LYS A 245 -0.13 12.90 -4.94
N GLY A 246 -0.16 12.49 -3.68
CA GLY A 246 0.47 11.24 -3.23
C GLY A 246 -0.12 10.01 -3.93
N ILE A 247 -1.45 9.99 -4.10
CA ILE A 247 -2.14 8.91 -4.82
C ILE A 247 -1.73 8.86 -6.29
N GLU A 248 -1.68 10.01 -6.97
CA GLU A 248 -1.26 10.06 -8.37
C GLU A 248 0.20 9.58 -8.53
N ASN A 249 1.10 10.01 -7.65
CA ASN A 249 2.52 9.63 -7.68
C ASN A 249 2.73 8.14 -7.39
N ASP A 250 2.15 7.63 -6.30
CA ASP A 250 2.36 6.26 -5.84
C ASP A 250 1.74 5.20 -6.77
N PHE A 251 0.62 5.53 -7.41
CA PHE A 251 -0.18 4.58 -8.19
C PHE A 251 -0.23 4.88 -9.69
N SER A 252 0.41 5.97 -10.14
CA SER A 252 0.46 6.40 -11.55
C SER A 252 -0.93 6.42 -12.21
N CYS A 253 -1.91 6.94 -11.48
CA CYS A 253 -3.31 6.99 -11.84
C CYS A 253 -3.88 8.39 -11.57
N ALA A 254 -5.06 8.69 -12.10
CA ALA A 254 -5.78 9.92 -11.76
C ALA A 254 -7.29 9.68 -11.84
N SER A 255 -8.05 10.39 -10.99
CA SER A 255 -9.47 10.14 -10.72
C SER A 255 -9.72 8.74 -10.12
N MET A 256 -10.77 8.59 -9.31
CA MET A 256 -11.07 7.34 -8.61
C MET A 256 -11.84 6.37 -9.49
N CYS A 257 -12.99 6.78 -10.01
CA CYS A 257 -13.91 5.89 -10.71
C CYS A 257 -13.82 6.01 -12.23
N LYS A 258 -13.58 7.23 -12.71
CA LYS A 258 -13.39 7.53 -14.13
C LYS A 258 -11.91 7.68 -14.46
N ARG A 259 -11.60 7.65 -15.76
CA ARG A 259 -10.26 7.95 -16.25
C ARG A 259 -10.15 9.46 -16.43
N SER A 260 -9.24 10.09 -15.68
CA SER A 260 -8.88 11.49 -15.91
C SER A 260 -8.05 11.64 -17.20
N PRO A 261 -8.17 12.73 -17.97
CA PRO A 261 -7.28 13.03 -19.09
C PRO A 261 -5.87 13.49 -18.65
N LEU A 262 -5.73 14.06 -17.45
CA LEU A 262 -4.49 14.64 -16.94
C LEU A 262 -4.21 14.15 -15.51
N PHE A 263 -2.92 14.20 -15.14
CA PHE A 263 -2.50 14.27 -13.74
C PHE A 263 -2.72 15.70 -13.26
N ALA A 264 -3.78 15.91 -12.49
CA ALA A 264 -4.18 17.27 -12.11
C ALA A 264 -3.40 17.77 -10.89
N PHE A 265 -3.02 16.84 -10.00
CA PHE A 265 -2.41 17.15 -8.71
C PHE A 265 -0.92 16.81 -8.62
N SER A 266 -0.43 15.94 -9.51
CA SER A 266 0.98 15.66 -9.76
C SER A 266 1.44 16.27 -11.09
N GLU A 267 2.64 15.91 -11.55
CA GLU A 267 3.26 16.50 -12.74
C GLU A 267 2.57 16.06 -14.03
N VAL A 268 1.93 17.03 -14.69
CA VAL A 268 1.34 16.89 -16.03
C VAL A 268 2.40 16.64 -17.09
N SER A 269 3.69 16.83 -16.83
CA SER A 269 4.75 16.42 -17.74
C SER A 269 4.94 14.90 -17.82
N LYS A 270 4.37 14.09 -16.90
CA LYS A 270 4.56 12.62 -16.88
C LYS A 270 3.84 11.82 -17.97
N GLY A 271 3.05 12.47 -18.82
CA GLY A 271 2.16 11.77 -19.75
C GLY A 271 0.73 11.63 -19.21
N PRO A 272 -0.22 11.17 -20.03
CA PRO A 272 -1.58 10.93 -19.58
C PRO A 272 -1.67 9.71 -18.65
N PRO A 273 -2.57 9.71 -17.66
CA PRO A 273 -2.75 8.58 -16.75
C PRO A 273 -3.26 7.34 -17.49
N GLN A 274 -2.66 6.19 -17.17
CA GLN A 274 -2.95 4.93 -17.87
C GLN A 274 -4.29 4.32 -17.44
N GLN A 275 -4.75 4.58 -16.22
CA GLN A 275 -5.99 4.03 -15.67
C GLN A 275 -6.54 4.87 -14.51
N ALA A 276 -7.79 4.61 -14.13
CA ALA A 276 -8.41 5.15 -12.93
C ALA A 276 -7.76 4.57 -11.66
N CYS A 277 -7.68 5.37 -10.60
CA CYS A 277 -7.01 5.01 -9.35
C CYS A 277 -7.60 3.80 -8.65
N ARG A 278 -8.92 3.57 -8.77
CA ARG A 278 -9.52 2.33 -8.27
C ARG A 278 -8.77 1.09 -8.75
N ARG A 279 -8.46 1.01 -10.05
CA ARG A 279 -7.82 -0.18 -10.62
C ARG A 279 -6.38 -0.32 -10.15
N SER A 280 -5.60 0.76 -10.18
CA SER A 280 -4.21 0.74 -9.67
C SER A 280 -4.14 0.34 -8.19
N VAL A 281 -4.95 0.98 -7.35
CA VAL A 281 -4.96 0.75 -5.90
C VAL A 281 -5.41 -0.67 -5.58
N THR A 282 -6.54 -1.13 -6.14
CA THR A 282 -7.02 -2.50 -5.91
C THR A 282 -6.02 -3.57 -6.36
N ASN A 283 -5.35 -3.38 -7.51
CA ASN A 283 -4.31 -4.30 -7.97
C ASN A 283 -3.10 -4.31 -7.03
N LYS A 284 -2.68 -3.13 -6.55
CA LYS A 284 -1.55 -3.01 -5.62
C LYS A 284 -1.88 -3.64 -4.26
N VAL A 285 -3.05 -3.33 -3.70
CA VAL A 285 -3.55 -3.94 -2.45
C VAL A 285 -3.67 -5.45 -2.61
N ALA A 286 -4.19 -5.95 -3.73
CA ALA A 286 -4.27 -7.38 -3.99
C ALA A 286 -2.88 -8.04 -4.08
N SER A 287 -1.91 -7.38 -4.72
CA SER A 287 -0.52 -7.88 -4.79
C SER A 287 0.12 -7.94 -3.41
N ILE A 288 -0.05 -6.90 -2.59
CA ILE A 288 0.48 -6.84 -1.22
C ILE A 288 -0.20 -7.91 -0.36
N ALA A 289 -1.53 -7.97 -0.35
CA ALA A 289 -2.28 -8.95 0.42
C ALA A 289 -1.92 -10.40 0.05
N ASN A 290 -1.76 -10.70 -1.23
CA ASN A 290 -1.32 -12.03 -1.66
C ASN A 290 0.13 -12.32 -1.21
N CYS A 291 1.03 -11.34 -1.25
CA CYS A 291 2.40 -11.50 -0.74
C CYS A 291 2.38 -11.83 0.77
N PHE A 292 1.69 -11.02 1.58
CA PHE A 292 1.56 -11.25 3.01
C PHE A 292 0.89 -12.60 3.32
N PHE A 293 -0.15 -12.97 2.58
CA PHE A 293 -0.81 -14.27 2.75
C PHE A 293 0.17 -15.43 2.59
N TRP A 294 0.91 -15.48 1.47
CA TRP A 294 1.81 -16.60 1.18
C TRP A 294 3.01 -16.65 2.12
N THR A 295 3.60 -15.50 2.47
CA THR A 295 4.76 -15.49 3.38
C THR A 295 4.36 -15.88 4.80
N ASN A 296 3.25 -15.34 5.32
CA ASN A 296 2.78 -15.69 6.67
C ASN A 296 2.27 -17.13 6.74
N LEU A 297 1.71 -17.69 5.66
CA LEU A 297 1.32 -19.10 5.60
C LEU A 297 2.54 -20.02 5.75
N VAL A 298 3.64 -19.72 5.04
CA VAL A 298 4.89 -20.48 5.17
C VAL A 298 5.44 -20.39 6.59
N PHE A 299 5.48 -19.19 7.18
CA PHE A 299 5.94 -19.02 8.56
C PHE A 299 5.04 -19.72 9.58
N ALA A 300 3.71 -19.71 9.39
CA ALA A 300 2.77 -20.43 10.26
C ALA A 300 3.03 -21.94 10.24
N VAL A 301 3.24 -22.54 9.06
CA VAL A 301 3.51 -23.98 8.93
C VAL A 301 4.82 -24.36 9.62
N ILE A 302 5.91 -23.61 9.40
CA ILE A 302 7.20 -23.87 10.06
C ILE A 302 7.06 -23.72 11.58
N THR A 303 6.39 -22.67 12.04
CA THR A 303 6.14 -22.41 13.47
C THR A 303 5.31 -23.52 14.11
N LEU A 304 4.29 -24.04 13.41
CA LEU A 304 3.45 -25.15 13.86
C LEU A 304 4.28 -26.43 14.07
N ILE A 305 5.17 -26.76 13.13
CA ILE A 305 6.08 -27.91 13.27
C ILE A 305 6.98 -27.73 14.50
N GLY A 306 7.56 -26.53 14.66
CA GLY A 306 8.37 -26.21 15.84
C GLY A 306 7.59 -26.33 17.15
N PHE A 307 6.33 -25.89 17.17
CA PHE A 307 5.44 -25.98 18.34
C PHE A 307 5.12 -27.43 18.70
N VAL A 308 4.78 -28.27 17.72
CA VAL A 308 4.51 -29.70 17.94
C VAL A 308 5.73 -30.40 18.52
N LEU A 309 6.93 -30.12 18.02
CA LEU A 309 8.16 -30.71 18.57
C LEU A 309 8.49 -30.19 19.97
N ALA A 310 8.31 -28.89 20.23
CA ALA A 310 8.53 -28.30 21.54
C ALA A 310 7.58 -28.90 22.59
N THR A 311 6.31 -29.10 22.24
CA THR A 311 5.32 -29.73 23.12
C THR A 311 5.63 -31.22 23.34
N MET A 312 6.01 -31.96 22.29
CA MET A 312 6.45 -33.36 22.44
C MET A 312 7.62 -33.48 23.43
N ILE A 313 8.62 -32.59 23.36
CA ILE A 313 9.76 -32.58 24.29
C ILE A 313 9.34 -32.19 25.71
N ALA A 314 8.43 -31.23 25.85
CA ALA A 314 7.93 -30.79 27.15
C ALA A 314 7.09 -31.86 27.86
N PHE A 315 6.33 -32.65 27.10
CA PHE A 315 5.46 -33.72 27.61
C PHE A 315 6.09 -35.11 27.59
N ASP A 316 7.27 -35.28 27.02
CA ASP A 316 8.03 -36.51 27.15
C ASP A 316 8.36 -36.69 28.64
N LYS A 317 7.49 -37.41 29.33
CA LYS A 317 7.71 -37.87 30.69
C LYS A 317 8.96 -38.73 30.60
N ARG A 318 10.13 -38.13 30.86
CA ARG A 318 11.29 -38.89 31.28
C ARG A 318 10.76 -39.83 32.34
N GLY A 319 10.83 -41.13 32.06
CA GLY A 319 10.58 -42.20 33.02
C GLY A 319 11.66 -42.14 34.09
N GLU A 320 11.65 -41.05 34.85
CA GLU A 320 11.99 -40.94 36.26
C GLU A 320 10.72 -41.39 37.03
N LEU A 321 10.07 -42.51 36.70
CA LEU A 321 10.40 -43.72 37.46
C LEU A 321 11.92 -43.83 37.62
N ASP A 322 12.41 -43.08 38.59
CA ASP A 322 13.55 -43.48 39.38
C ASP A 322 13.36 -44.99 39.57
N GLU A 323 14.15 -45.82 38.88
CA GLU A 323 14.45 -47.12 39.44
C GLU A 323 14.99 -46.76 40.82
N PRO A 324 14.23 -46.98 41.91
CA PRO A 324 14.77 -46.72 43.23
C PRO A 324 16.03 -47.55 43.26
N LEU A 325 17.16 -46.91 43.51
CA LEU A 325 18.48 -47.49 43.64
C LEU A 325 18.40 -48.85 44.37
N LEU A 326 18.17 -49.92 43.61
CA LEU A 326 18.38 -51.30 44.00
C LEU A 326 19.86 -51.56 43.72
N GLN A 327 20.72 -50.75 44.35
CA GLN A 327 22.09 -51.15 44.63
C GLN A 327 22.09 -51.74 46.03
N ARG A 328 21.87 -53.05 46.02
CA ARG A 328 22.24 -54.00 47.04
C ARG A 328 23.70 -54.40 46.83
#